data_AF-A0A0K6IHN6-F1
#
_entry.id   AF-A0A0K6IHN6-F1
#
_cell.length_a   1.000
_cell.length_b   1.000
_cell.length_c   1.000
_cell.angle_alpha   90.00
_cell.angle_beta   90.00
_cell.angle_gamma   90.00
#
_symmetry.space_group_name_H-M   'P 1'
#
loop_
_entity.id
_entity.type
_entity.pdbx_description
1 polymer ?
#
loop_
_entity_poly.entity_id
_entity_poly.type
_entity_poly.pdbx_seq_one_letter_code
_entity_poly.pdbx_strand_id
1 'polypeptide(L)'
;MSISFKDAFAGHDQMLMFRTSRASVLANNIANADTPNYKARDISFESMLATERERLVLAGNDDQHIHAESSFAADDGMLYRNPSQPSLDGNTVDMQREQAEFAQNSLQFDTSFLFLNRKISGMKKALAGGQ
;
A
#
# COMPACT_ATOMS: atom_id res chain seq x y z
N MET A 1 -12.67 -9.88 26.32
CA MET A 1 -12.15 -8.97 25.27
C MET A 1 -10.96 -9.66 24.59
N SER A 2 -11.15 -10.24 23.41
CA SER A 2 -10.04 -10.79 22.63
C SER A 2 -9.41 -9.65 21.83
N ILE A 3 -8.16 -9.30 22.15
CA ILE A 3 -7.38 -8.40 21.29
C ILE A 3 -7.03 -9.20 20.04
N SER A 4 -7.70 -8.91 18.92
CA SER A 4 -7.32 -9.47 17.62
C SER A 4 -6.00 -8.85 17.18
N PHE A 5 -5.04 -9.67 16.73
CA PHE A 5 -3.77 -9.17 16.22
C PHE A 5 -3.93 -8.22 15.02
N LYS A 6 -4.98 -8.41 14.21
CA LYS A 6 -5.29 -7.47 13.11
C LYS A 6 -5.58 -6.06 13.62
N ASP A 7 -6.42 -5.95 14.66
CA ASP A 7 -6.76 -4.66 15.26
C ASP A 7 -5.55 -4.08 16.03
N ALA A 8 -4.76 -4.97 16.64
CA ALA A 8 -3.57 -4.60 17.39
C ALA A 8 -2.48 -3.97 16.50
N PHE A 9 -2.46 -4.20 15.19
CA PHE A 9 -1.49 -3.56 14.28
C PHE A 9 -2.01 -2.32 13.55
N ALA A 10 -3.31 -2.00 13.65
CA ALA A 10 -3.93 -0.80 13.06
C ALA A 10 -3.56 -0.57 11.57
N GLY A 11 -3.40 -1.65 10.80
CA GLY A 11 -3.08 -1.58 9.37
C GLY A 11 -1.61 -1.26 9.03
N HIS A 12 -0.70 -1.18 10.02
CA HIS A 12 0.74 -1.00 9.74
C HIS A 12 1.36 -2.18 8.98
N ASP A 13 0.81 -3.39 9.15
CA ASP A 13 1.16 -4.59 8.41
C ASP A 13 0.81 -4.47 6.92
N GLN A 14 -0.42 -4.02 6.61
CA GLN A 14 -0.85 -3.77 5.24
C GLN A 14 -0.04 -2.64 4.59
N MET A 15 0.26 -1.59 5.34
CA MET A 15 1.10 -0.48 4.86
C MET A 15 2.51 -0.95 4.50
N LEU A 16 3.12 -1.82 5.32
CA LEU A 16 4.43 -2.41 5.01
C LEU A 16 4.37 -3.22 3.70
N MET A 17 3.34 -4.05 3.52
CA MET A 17 3.15 -4.81 2.28
C MET A 17 2.97 -3.90 1.06
N PHE A 18 2.14 -2.86 1.17
CA PHE A 18 1.97 -1.86 0.11
C PHE A 18 3.31 -1.21 -0.28
N ARG A 19 4.12 -0.81 0.71
CA ARG A 19 5.42 -0.18 0.48
C ARG A 19 6.41 -1.12 -0.20
N THR A 20 6.41 -2.39 0.16
CA THR A 20 7.21 -3.41 -0.52
C THR A 20 6.78 -3.58 -1.98
N SER A 21 5.48 -3.65 -2.24
CA SER A 21 4.93 -3.71 -3.60
C SER A 21 5.26 -2.43 -4.40
N ARG A 22 5.19 -1.25 -3.78
CA ARG A 22 5.53 0.00 -4.47
C ARG A 22 7.02 0.06 -4.79
N ALA A 23 7.88 -0.43 -3.89
CA ALA A 23 9.31 -0.52 -4.14
C ALA A 23 9.63 -1.40 -5.36
N SER A 24 8.93 -2.52 -5.53
CA SER A 24 9.13 -3.39 -6.69
C SER A 24 8.67 -2.73 -7.99
N VAL A 25 7.54 -1.99 -7.98
CA VAL A 25 7.06 -1.23 -9.14
C VAL A 25 8.05 -0.12 -9.53
N LEU A 26 8.52 0.68 -8.56
CA LEU A 26 9.51 1.73 -8.79
C LEU A 26 10.84 1.15 -9.30
N ALA A 27 11.30 0.02 -8.74
CA ALA A 27 12.50 -0.66 -9.22
C ALA A 27 12.36 -1.15 -10.67
N ASN A 28 11.18 -1.66 -11.05
CA ASN A 28 10.89 -2.04 -12.43
C ASN A 28 10.89 -0.82 -13.37
N ASN A 29 10.35 0.32 -12.95
CA ASN A 29 10.42 1.54 -13.75
C ASN A 29 11.87 2.01 -13.95
N ILE A 30 12.69 2.02 -12.89
CA ILE A 30 14.11 2.39 -12.95
C ILE A 30 14.87 1.45 -13.89
N ALA A 31 14.64 0.13 -13.79
CA ALA A 31 15.31 -0.85 -14.65
C ALA A 31 14.95 -0.69 -16.14
N ASN A 32 13.73 -0.22 -16.43
CA ASN A 32 13.23 -0.02 -17.79
C ASN A 32 13.34 1.45 -18.27
N ALA A 33 14.07 2.30 -17.55
CA ALA A 33 14.20 3.71 -17.90
C ALA A 33 14.89 3.97 -19.25
N ASP A 34 15.68 3.02 -19.75
CA ASP A 34 16.32 3.10 -21.07
C ASP A 34 15.62 2.24 -22.14
N THR A 35 14.41 1.74 -21.84
CA THR A 35 13.65 0.92 -22.80
C THR A 35 12.68 1.79 -23.62
N PRO A 36 12.79 1.81 -24.96
CA PRO A 36 11.89 2.58 -25.81
C PRO A 36 10.43 2.16 -25.63
N ASN A 37 9.50 3.11 -25.74
CA ASN A 37 8.04 2.91 -25.58
C ASN A 37 7.56 2.41 -24.20
N TYR A 38 8.40 2.40 -23.17
CA TYR A 38 7.97 1.93 -21.85
C TYR A 38 7.02 2.91 -21.13
N LYS A 39 6.02 2.34 -20.44
CA LYS A 39 5.00 3.08 -19.70
C LYS A 39 5.19 2.91 -18.19
N ALA A 40 5.52 4.00 -17.51
CA ALA A 40 5.70 4.03 -16.07
C ALA A 40 4.40 3.64 -15.36
N ARG A 41 4.51 2.74 -14.38
CA ARG A 41 3.39 2.28 -13.54
C ARG A 41 3.55 2.80 -12.12
N ASP A 42 2.45 2.98 -11.41
CA ASP A 42 2.46 3.19 -9.96
C ASP A 42 1.25 2.54 -9.33
N ILE A 43 1.31 2.34 -8.03
CA ILE A 43 0.20 1.80 -7.24
C ILE A 43 -0.21 2.85 -6.22
N SER A 44 -1.52 3.07 -6.10
CA SER A 44 -2.06 3.98 -5.09
C SER A 44 -2.47 3.21 -3.84
N PHE A 45 -2.17 3.78 -2.66
CA PHE A 45 -2.62 3.16 -1.41
C PHE A 45 -4.15 3.20 -1.30
N GLU A 46 -4.76 4.27 -1.83
CA GLU A 46 -6.21 4.45 -1.80
C GLU A 46 -6.95 3.38 -2.62
N SER A 47 -6.43 3.00 -3.79
CA SER A 47 -7.00 1.90 -4.57
C SER A 47 -6.90 0.56 -3.84
N MET A 48 -5.76 0.24 -3.20
CA MET A 48 -5.66 -0.98 -2.39
C MET A 48 -6.60 -0.97 -1.18
N LEU A 49 -6.73 0.16 -0.50
CA LEU A 49 -7.63 0.30 0.63
C LEU A 49 -9.11 0.23 0.20
N ALA A 50 -9.45 0.78 -0.97
CA ALA A 50 -10.78 0.69 -1.54
C ALA A 50 -11.17 -0.77 -1.82
N THR A 51 -10.28 -1.56 -2.44
CA THR A 51 -10.51 -2.99 -2.65
C THR A 51 -10.72 -3.76 -1.34
N GLU A 52 -9.93 -3.45 -0.30
CA GLU A 52 -10.11 -4.08 1.01
C GLU A 52 -11.40 -3.60 1.71
N ARG A 53 -11.82 -2.34 1.52
CA ARG A 53 -13.10 -1.82 2.01
C ARG A 53 -14.30 -2.46 1.33
N GLU A 54 -14.22 -2.72 0.01
CA GLU A 54 -15.25 -3.43 -0.73
C GLU A 54 -15.45 -4.86 -0.22
N ARG A 55 -14.39 -5.46 0.34
CA ARG A 55 -14.42 -6.78 0.97
C ARG A 55 -14.97 -6.79 2.40
N LEU A 56 -15.16 -5.61 3.01
CA LEU A 56 -15.81 -5.49 4.32
C LEU A 56 -17.32 -5.69 4.16
N VAL A 57 -17.74 -6.95 4.20
CA VAL A 57 -19.16 -7.29 4.35
C VAL A 57 -19.57 -6.94 5.78
N LEU A 58 -20.62 -6.11 5.93
CA LEU A 58 -21.23 -5.88 7.23
C LEU A 58 -21.77 -7.21 7.76
N ALA A 59 -21.24 -7.66 8.90
CA ALA A 59 -21.76 -8.84 9.59
C ALA A 59 -23.17 -8.53 10.12
N GLY A 60 -24.18 -9.07 9.43
CA GLY A 60 -25.56 -9.07 9.89
C GLY A 60 -25.85 -10.33 10.67
N ASN A 61 -26.30 -10.19 11.92
CA ASN A 61 -26.62 -11.33 12.78
C ASN A 61 -28.13 -11.62 12.80
N ASP A 62 -28.92 -10.78 12.13
CA ASP A 62 -30.39 -10.76 12.18
C ASP A 62 -30.91 -10.39 10.79
N ASP A 63 -32.01 -11.03 10.37
CA ASP A 63 -32.63 -10.86 9.06
C ASP A 63 -33.25 -9.47 8.85
N GLN A 64 -33.40 -8.66 9.91
CA GLN A 64 -33.82 -7.25 9.81
C GLN A 64 -32.66 -6.27 9.64
N HIS A 65 -31.41 -6.75 9.60
CA HIS A 65 -30.27 -5.87 9.34
C HIS A 65 -30.26 -5.38 7.90
N ILE A 66 -29.82 -4.13 7.70
CA ILE A 66 -29.63 -3.56 6.36
C ILE A 66 -28.43 -4.28 5.72
N HIS A 67 -28.68 -5.11 4.72
CA HIS A 67 -27.63 -5.71 3.91
C HIS A 67 -27.03 -4.63 3.00
N ALA A 68 -25.75 -4.33 3.20
CA ALA A 68 -25.00 -3.51 2.25
C ALA A 68 -24.51 -4.40 1.09
N GLU A 69 -25.17 -4.33 -0.06
CA GLU A 69 -24.65 -4.88 -1.31
C GLU A 69 -23.67 -3.88 -1.94
N SER A 70 -22.37 -4.14 -1.81
CA SER A 70 -21.34 -3.43 -2.59
C SER A 70 -21.21 -4.07 -3.97
N SER A 71 -21.86 -3.48 -4.98
CA SER A 71 -21.56 -3.76 -6.39
C SER A 71 -20.75 -2.61 -6.97
N PHE A 72 -19.42 -2.68 -6.84
CA PHE A 72 -18.50 -1.89 -7.65
C PHE A 72 -17.46 -2.83 -8.25
N ALA A 73 -17.20 -2.68 -9.55
CA ALA A 73 -16.26 -3.51 -10.28
C ALA A 73 -14.83 -3.13 -9.86
N ALA A 74 -14.10 -4.10 -9.31
CA ALA A 74 -12.70 -3.97 -8.93
C ALA A 74 -11.85 -3.72 -10.19
N ASP A 75 -11.52 -2.46 -10.45
CA ASP A 75 -10.42 -2.10 -11.33
C ASP A 75 -9.12 -2.32 -10.54
N ASP A 76 -8.11 -2.95 -11.16
CA ASP A 76 -6.89 -3.50 -10.53
C ASP A 76 -5.96 -2.43 -9.90
N GLY A 77 -6.42 -1.18 -9.72
CA GLY A 77 -5.73 -0.10 -9.00
C GLY A 77 -4.37 0.32 -9.59
N MET A 78 -3.95 -0.33 -10.68
CA MET A 78 -2.73 -0.08 -11.42
C MET A 78 -2.97 1.07 -12.37
N LEU A 79 -2.73 2.28 -11.87
CA LEU A 79 -2.86 3.50 -12.65
C LEU A 79 -1.58 3.75 -13.45
N TYR A 80 -1.74 3.98 -14.75
CA TYR A 80 -0.65 4.56 -15.56
C TYR A 80 -0.47 6.02 -15.16
N ARG A 81 0.77 6.42 -14.86
CA ARG A 81 1.06 7.83 -14.53
C ARG A 81 0.95 8.67 -15.80
N ASN A 82 0.34 9.85 -15.69
CA ASN A 82 0.31 10.82 -16.79
C ASN A 82 1.69 11.51 -16.90
N PRO A 83 2.45 11.33 -17.99
CA PRO A 83 3.83 11.82 -18.08
C PRO A 83 3.88 13.34 -18.16
N SER A 84 4.65 13.98 -17.28
CA SER A 84 4.93 15.41 -17.33
C SER A 84 5.97 15.77 -18.41
N GLN A 85 6.88 14.85 -18.72
CA GLN A 85 7.88 14.97 -19.78
C GLN A 85 8.04 13.63 -20.50
N PRO A 86 7.25 13.35 -21.54
CA PRO A 86 7.49 12.18 -22.38
C PRO A 86 8.80 12.36 -23.14
N SER A 87 9.64 11.33 -23.10
CA SER A 87 10.87 11.29 -23.89
C SER A 87 10.54 11.21 -25.39
N LEU A 88 11.50 11.63 -26.23
CA LEU A 88 11.35 11.63 -27.69
C LEU A 88 11.09 10.22 -28.26
N ASP A 89 11.46 9.19 -27.51
CA ASP A 89 11.35 7.76 -27.85
C ASP A 89 10.03 7.11 -27.35
N GLY A 90 9.11 7.90 -26.80
CA GLY A 90 7.82 7.41 -26.28
C GLY A 90 7.89 6.77 -24.88
N ASN A 91 9.06 6.75 -24.25
CA ASN A 91 9.22 6.40 -22.85
C ASN A 91 8.64 7.51 -21.96
N THR A 92 7.99 7.10 -20.87
CA THR A 92 7.34 7.98 -19.90
C THR A 92 8.00 7.96 -18.53
N VAL A 93 9.08 7.16 -18.37
CA VAL A 93 9.88 7.10 -17.16
C VAL A 93 10.82 8.29 -17.09
N ASP A 94 10.80 8.98 -15.95
CA ASP A 94 11.78 9.99 -15.57
C ASP A 94 12.68 9.40 -14.48
N MET A 95 13.96 9.15 -14.81
CA MET A 95 14.90 8.48 -13.92
C MET A 95 15.09 9.23 -12.60
N GLN A 96 15.26 10.56 -12.65
CA GLN A 96 15.49 11.37 -11.45
C GLN A 96 14.26 11.34 -10.55
N ARG A 97 13.07 11.41 -11.15
CA ARG A 97 11.80 11.30 -10.42
C ARG A 97 11.63 9.92 -9.80
N GLU A 98 11.85 8.83 -10.53
CA GLU A 98 11.69 7.48 -10.00
C GLU A 98 12.68 7.20 -8.86
N GLN A 99 13.92 7.70 -8.95
CA GLN A 99 14.89 7.62 -7.85
C GLN A 99 14.43 8.38 -6.60
N ALA A 100 13.88 9.59 -6.77
CA ALA A 100 13.34 10.38 -5.67
C ALA A 100 12.15 9.68 -4.99
N GLU A 101 11.22 9.14 -5.78
CA GLU A 101 10.07 8.37 -5.29
C GLU A 101 10.51 7.08 -4.57
N PHE A 102 11.54 6.40 -5.08
CA PHE A 102 12.10 5.20 -4.44
C PHE A 102 12.75 5.51 -3.09
N ALA A 103 13.52 6.60 -3.02
CA ALA A 103 14.11 7.07 -1.76
C ALA A 103 13.02 7.46 -0.75
N GLN A 104 11.98 8.16 -1.20
CA GLN A 104 10.84 8.52 -0.36
C GLN A 104 10.11 7.27 0.15
N ASN A 105 9.86 6.28 -0.70
CA ASN A 105 9.20 5.03 -0.30
C ASN A 105 10.03 4.25 0.72
N SER A 106 11.36 4.20 0.54
CA SER A 106 12.29 3.57 1.49
C SER A 106 12.21 4.21 2.88
N LEU A 107 12.25 5.55 2.97
CA LEU A 107 12.09 6.27 4.24
C LEU A 107 10.73 5.96 4.90
N GLN A 108 9.67 5.92 4.10
CA GLN A 108 8.34 5.62 4.63
C GLN A 108 8.20 4.15 5.07
N PHE A 109 8.94 3.22 4.46
CA PHE A 109 9.03 1.82 4.89
C PHE A 109 9.71 1.72 6.26
N ASP A 110 10.87 2.35 6.43
CA ASP A 110 11.63 2.33 7.69
C ASP A 110 10.83 2.90 8.85
N THR A 111 10.12 4.01 8.62
CA THR A 111 9.24 4.61 9.63
C THR A 111 8.06 3.69 9.98
N SER A 112 7.44 3.05 8.99
CA SER A 112 6.34 2.09 9.22
C SER A 112 6.81 0.88 10.02
N PHE A 113 8.00 0.37 9.70
CA PHE A 113 8.64 -0.71 10.43
C PHE A 113 8.96 -0.33 11.88
N LEU A 114 9.48 0.88 12.11
CA LEU A 114 9.74 1.39 13.45
C LEU A 114 8.48 1.47 14.29
N PHE A 115 7.36 1.95 13.73
CA PHE A 115 6.08 1.98 14.43
C PHE A 115 5.57 0.58 14.77
N LEU A 116 5.63 -0.36 13.83
CA LEU A 116 5.26 -1.75 14.06
C LEU A 116 6.08 -2.36 15.20
N ASN A 117 7.41 -2.19 15.16
CA ASN A 117 8.31 -2.70 16.19
C ASN A 117 8.04 -2.09 17.57
N ARG A 118 7.78 -0.77 17.64
CA ARG A 118 7.38 -0.09 18.89
C ARG A 118 6.08 -0.65 19.45
N LYS A 119 5.10 -0.93 18.59
CA LYS A 119 3.80 -1.48 18.99
C LYS A 119 3.94 -2.90 19.53
N ILE A 120 4.70 -3.76 18.84
CA ILE A 120 5.03 -5.12 19.30
C ILE A 120 5.76 -5.07 20.65
N SER A 121 6.76 -4.19 20.77
CA SER A 121 7.53 -4.03 22.02
C SER A 121 6.63 -3.55 23.16
N GLY A 122 5.72 -2.60 22.90
CA GLY A 122 4.74 -2.12 23.87
C GLY A 122 3.78 -3.21 24.34
N MET A 123 3.26 -4.03 23.41
CA MET A 123 2.41 -5.18 23.77
C MET A 123 3.18 -6.22 24.59
N LYS A 124 4.41 -6.54 24.19
CA LYS A 124 5.27 -7.46 24.94
C LYS A 124 5.51 -6.95 26.36
N LYS A 125 5.76 -5.65 26.54
CA LYS A 125 5.93 -5.03 27.86
C LYS A 125 4.65 -5.10 28.70
N ALA A 126 3.48 -4.84 28.09
CA ALA A 126 2.19 -4.95 28.79
C ALA A 126 1.89 -6.39 29.24
N LEU A 127 2.20 -7.38 28.39
CA LEU A 127 2.01 -8.80 28.69
C LEU A 127 2.98 -9.35 29.74
N ALA A 128 4.22 -8.84 29.77
CA ALA A 128 5.22 -9.26 30.74
C ALA A 128 4.94 -8.77 32.18
N GLY A 129 3.89 -7.98 32.39
CA GLY A 129 3.58 -7.34 33.66
C GLY A 129 4.59 -6.24 33.93
N GLY A 130 4.22 -4.99 33.67
CA GLY A 130 5.12 -3.84 33.80
C GLY A 130 5.84 -3.80 35.15
N GLN A 131 7.09 -4.27 35.16
CA GLN A 131 8.12 -3.85 36.09
C GLN A 131 8.88 -2.68 35.47
#